data_AF-A0A2K3UYI3-F1
#
_entry.id   AF-A0A2K3UYI3-F1
#
_cell.length_a   1.000
_cell.length_b   1.000
_cell.length_c   1.000
_cell.angle_alpha   90.00
_cell.angle_beta   90.00
_cell.angle_gamma   90.00
#
_symmetry.space_group_name_H-M   'P 1'
#
loop_
_entity.id
_entity.type
_entity.pdbx_description
1 polymer ?
#
loop_
_entity_poly.entity_id
_entity_poly.type
_entity_poly.pdbx_seq_one_letter_code
_entity_poly.pdbx_strand_id
1 'polypeptide(L)'
;MPPMTEQAPPSPTAKTPRSAVPKTVWDLVFTLIIPILILSPNILGSGISVSETVFGGGTTGNVRAYLLAALVPVVYVLWDLIANRNVSPVALIGGAGAIFSGALAFWYVDGFWYAIKDSARSYLTGLLFLISAATSVPLFRVFLDAASIGEKPEDRAATQQAMRDPGVHRGLVLGTVVFALVDLLGGVVNSVVNYQRVTAKFGTDDFNAQIAAVNAVMRVPGLVISLAGVGAAIWLVQRAVQARYGTGASLLEPARLAAAMRERGEG
;
A
#
# COMPACT_ATOMS: atom_id res chain seq x y z
N MET A 1 39.54 60.38 -19.73
CA MET A 1 39.40 58.93 -19.50
C MET A 1 37.94 58.66 -19.16
N PRO A 2 37.14 58.08 -20.07
CA PRO A 2 35.77 57.66 -19.76
C PRO A 2 35.78 56.38 -18.90
N PRO A 3 34.81 56.18 -18.00
CA PRO A 3 34.72 54.96 -17.20
C PRO A 3 34.25 53.78 -18.07
N MET A 4 34.92 52.63 -17.91
CA MET A 4 34.59 51.38 -18.59
C MET A 4 33.33 50.79 -17.96
N THR A 5 32.30 50.54 -18.78
CA THR A 5 31.07 49.86 -18.36
C THR A 5 31.36 48.37 -18.19
N GLU A 6 31.35 47.89 -16.96
CA GLU A 6 31.49 46.47 -16.62
C GLU A 6 30.19 45.72 -16.98
N GLN A 7 30.25 44.86 -18.00
CA GLN A 7 29.12 44.00 -18.39
C GLN A 7 28.95 42.87 -17.37
N ALA A 8 27.78 42.81 -16.74
CA ALA A 8 27.41 41.72 -15.85
C ALA A 8 27.35 40.37 -16.60
N PRO A 9 27.77 39.26 -15.98
CA PRO A 9 27.78 37.95 -16.63
C PRO A 9 26.35 37.45 -16.93
N PRO A 10 26.15 36.67 -18.01
CA PRO A 10 24.83 36.19 -18.39
C PRO A 10 24.26 35.28 -17.30
N SER A 11 22.99 35.52 -16.95
CA SER A 11 22.27 34.70 -15.97
C SER A 11 22.17 33.24 -16.45
N PRO A 12 22.36 32.25 -15.56
CA PRO A 12 22.23 30.85 -15.93
C PRO A 12 20.78 30.56 -16.33
N THR A 13 20.59 30.13 -17.58
CA THR A 13 19.30 29.65 -18.09
C THR A 13 18.77 28.55 -17.18
N ALA A 14 17.68 28.84 -16.47
CA ALA A 14 16.97 27.87 -15.65
C ALA A 14 16.53 26.70 -16.54
N LYS A 15 17.08 25.51 -16.31
CA LYS A 15 16.61 24.27 -16.96
C LYS A 15 15.17 24.04 -16.52
N THR A 16 14.23 24.10 -17.47
CA THR A 16 12.84 23.74 -17.24
C THR A 16 12.78 22.32 -16.66
N PRO A 17 12.18 22.10 -15.47
CA PRO A 17 12.08 20.77 -14.92
C PRO A 17 11.21 19.93 -15.84
N ARG A 18 11.79 18.90 -16.48
CA ARG A 18 11.01 17.87 -17.17
C ARG A 18 10.07 17.27 -16.12
N SER A 19 8.78 17.35 -16.36
CA SER A 19 7.76 16.74 -15.49
C SER A 19 7.96 15.24 -15.51
N ALA A 20 8.71 14.71 -14.54
CA ALA A 20 8.78 13.28 -14.32
C ALA A 20 7.37 12.76 -14.02
N VAL A 21 6.99 11.67 -14.68
CA VAL A 21 5.71 11.01 -14.44
C VAL A 21 5.56 10.71 -12.94
N PRO A 22 4.41 11.00 -12.31
CA PRO A 22 4.22 10.77 -10.88
C PRO A 22 4.46 9.31 -10.50
N LYS A 23 5.07 9.07 -9.33
CA LYS A 23 5.33 7.71 -8.81
C LYS A 23 4.08 6.83 -8.79
N THR A 24 2.93 7.41 -8.47
CA THR A 24 1.64 6.70 -8.43
C THR A 24 1.25 6.06 -9.76
N VAL A 25 1.65 6.67 -10.89
CA VAL A 25 1.41 6.08 -12.22
C VAL A 25 2.29 4.85 -12.40
N TRP A 26 3.55 4.91 -11.99
CA TRP A 26 4.46 3.76 -12.01
C TRP A 26 3.98 2.64 -11.09
N ASP A 27 3.53 2.98 -9.88
CA ASP A 27 2.95 2.01 -8.95
C ASP A 27 1.79 1.27 -9.62
N LEU A 28 0.87 1.99 -10.29
CA LEU A 28 -0.26 1.38 -10.99
C LEU A 28 0.19 0.48 -12.15
N VAL A 29 1.19 0.92 -12.92
CA VAL A 29 1.71 0.14 -14.06
C VAL A 29 2.30 -1.19 -13.59
N PHE A 30 3.19 -1.17 -12.60
CA PHE A 30 3.87 -2.38 -12.12
C PHE A 30 2.99 -3.29 -11.26
N THR A 31 2.01 -2.74 -10.54
CA THR A 31 1.19 -3.53 -9.60
C THR A 31 -0.15 -3.99 -10.18
N LEU A 32 -0.60 -3.42 -11.30
CA LEU A 32 -1.88 -3.76 -11.91
C LEU A 32 -1.75 -4.06 -13.40
N ILE A 33 -1.25 -3.11 -14.19
CA ILE A 33 -1.33 -3.18 -15.65
C ILE A 33 -0.45 -4.32 -16.15
N ILE A 34 0.84 -4.34 -15.80
CA ILE A 34 1.79 -5.34 -16.29
C ILE A 34 1.34 -6.77 -15.93
N PRO A 35 1.00 -7.11 -14.67
CA PRO A 35 0.55 -8.46 -14.32
C PRO A 35 -0.69 -8.91 -15.11
N ILE A 36 -1.68 -8.03 -15.29
CA ILE A 36 -2.88 -8.35 -16.07
C ILE A 36 -2.52 -8.64 -17.53
N LEU A 37 -1.64 -7.84 -18.12
CA LEU A 37 -1.21 -8.04 -19.50
C LEU A 37 -0.41 -9.34 -19.67
N ILE A 38 0.44 -9.71 -18.70
CA ILE A 38 1.20 -10.96 -18.73
C ILE A 38 0.28 -12.19 -18.66
N LEU A 39 -0.77 -12.12 -17.84
CA LEU A 39 -1.71 -13.22 -17.65
C LEU A 39 -2.77 -13.32 -18.75
N SER A 40 -3.02 -12.22 -19.47
CA SER A 40 -4.07 -12.19 -20.49
C SER A 40 -3.74 -13.12 -21.65
N PRO A 41 -4.65 -14.04 -22.03
CA PRO A 41 -4.48 -14.89 -23.22
C PRO A 41 -4.59 -14.08 -24.53
N ASN A 42 -5.12 -12.86 -24.46
CA ASN A 42 -5.22 -11.98 -25.60
C ASN A 42 -4.99 -10.54 -25.13
N ILE A 43 -3.78 -10.03 -25.33
CA ILE A 43 -3.42 -8.67 -24.98
C ILE A 43 -4.20 -7.71 -25.87
N LEU A 44 -5.23 -7.08 -25.30
CA LEU A 44 -6.01 -6.01 -25.95
C LEU A 44 -6.63 -6.40 -27.31
N GLY A 45 -6.95 -7.67 -27.51
CA GLY A 45 -7.57 -8.14 -28.77
C GLY A 45 -6.58 -8.37 -29.92
N SER A 46 -5.27 -8.24 -29.68
CA SER A 46 -4.23 -8.44 -30.70
C SER A 46 -3.97 -9.90 -31.09
N GLY A 47 -4.51 -10.86 -30.33
CA GLY A 47 -4.21 -12.29 -30.45
C GLY A 47 -2.85 -12.68 -29.86
N ILE A 48 -2.17 -11.76 -29.16
CA ILE A 48 -0.86 -12.00 -28.57
C ILE A 48 -1.03 -12.41 -27.10
N SER A 49 -0.43 -13.53 -26.71
CA SER A 49 -0.27 -13.96 -25.32
C SER A 49 1.21 -13.98 -24.95
N VAL A 50 1.58 -13.48 -23.76
CA VAL A 50 2.95 -13.62 -23.23
C VAL A 50 3.28 -15.11 -22.97
N SER A 51 2.30 -15.92 -22.54
CA SER A 51 2.53 -17.35 -22.30
C SER A 51 2.93 -18.07 -23.58
N GLU A 52 2.28 -17.76 -24.70
CA GLU A 52 2.58 -18.38 -26.01
C GLU A 52 3.83 -17.79 -26.65
N THR A 53 3.90 -16.46 -26.79
CA THR A 53 4.96 -15.80 -27.56
C THR A 53 6.33 -15.82 -26.88
N VAL A 54 6.37 -15.70 -25.55
CA VAL A 54 7.64 -15.62 -24.79
C VAL A 54 8.01 -16.97 -24.21
N PHE A 55 7.03 -17.75 -23.75
CA PHE A 55 7.29 -18.99 -23.01
C PHE A 55 6.91 -20.28 -23.74
N GLY A 56 6.44 -20.20 -24.98
CA GLY A 56 6.18 -21.37 -25.84
C GLY A 56 4.82 -22.06 -25.61
N GLY A 57 3.93 -21.44 -24.83
CA GLY A 57 2.55 -21.89 -24.63
C GLY A 57 2.40 -23.14 -23.77
N GLY A 58 1.17 -23.65 -23.74
CA GLY A 58 0.78 -24.81 -22.93
C GLY A 58 1.05 -24.63 -21.43
N THR A 59 1.05 -25.73 -20.69
CA THR A 59 1.15 -25.69 -19.23
C THR A 59 2.41 -24.99 -18.74
N THR A 60 3.57 -25.29 -19.32
CA THR A 60 4.84 -24.68 -18.91
C THR A 60 4.87 -23.19 -19.18
N GLY A 61 4.35 -22.76 -20.34
CA GLY A 61 4.26 -21.34 -20.70
C GLY A 61 3.37 -20.57 -19.72
N ASN A 62 2.24 -21.17 -19.35
CA ASN A 62 1.28 -20.57 -18.42
C ASN A 62 1.80 -20.46 -17.00
N VAL A 63 2.51 -21.47 -16.51
CA VAL A 63 3.15 -21.42 -15.19
C VAL A 63 4.22 -20.34 -15.14
N ARG A 64 5.03 -20.20 -16.21
CA ARG A 64 6.05 -19.14 -16.31
C ARG A 64 5.45 -17.74 -16.38
N ALA A 65 4.38 -17.56 -17.16
CA ALA A 65 3.64 -16.30 -17.21
C ALA A 65 3.04 -15.96 -15.83
N TYR A 66 2.47 -16.93 -15.13
CA TYR A 66 1.96 -16.75 -13.77
C TYR A 66 3.04 -16.30 -12.79
N LEU A 67 4.18 -17.00 -12.75
CA LEU A 67 5.31 -16.63 -11.90
C LEU A 67 5.84 -15.23 -12.22
N LEU A 68 5.99 -14.91 -13.51
CA LEU A 68 6.44 -13.59 -13.93
C LEU A 68 5.45 -12.51 -13.45
N ALA A 69 4.16 -12.68 -13.70
CA ALA A 69 3.13 -11.73 -13.28
C ALA A 69 3.11 -11.52 -11.76
N ALA A 70 3.27 -12.59 -10.99
CA ALA A 70 3.28 -12.54 -9.53
C ALA A 70 4.56 -11.88 -8.97
N LEU A 71 5.72 -12.08 -9.61
CA LEU A 71 7.00 -11.56 -9.15
C LEU A 71 7.26 -10.10 -9.57
N VAL A 72 6.67 -9.61 -10.66
CA VAL A 72 6.80 -8.21 -11.10
C VAL A 72 6.52 -7.20 -9.97
N PRO A 73 5.36 -7.21 -9.28
CA PRO A 73 5.10 -6.26 -8.19
C PRO A 73 6.04 -6.47 -7.00
N VAL A 74 6.45 -7.71 -6.72
CA VAL A 74 7.36 -8.04 -5.62
C VAL A 74 8.74 -7.43 -5.86
N VAL A 75 9.31 -7.67 -7.04
CA VAL A 75 10.60 -7.10 -7.45
C VAL A 75 10.53 -5.59 -7.46
N TYR A 76 9.43 -5.01 -7.97
CA TYR A 76 9.24 -3.56 -7.97
C TYR A 76 9.28 -2.96 -6.57
N VAL A 77 8.52 -3.51 -5.62
CA VAL A 77 8.49 -3.03 -4.22
C VAL A 77 9.84 -3.19 -3.54
N LEU A 78 10.52 -4.33 -3.72
CA LEU A 78 11.84 -4.57 -3.12
C LEU A 78 12.92 -3.66 -3.73
N TRP A 79 12.87 -3.43 -5.04
CA TRP A 79 13.74 -2.47 -5.71
C TRP A 79 13.52 -1.05 -5.18
N ASP A 80 12.26 -0.61 -5.07
CA ASP A 80 11.92 0.72 -4.52
C ASP A 80 12.47 0.91 -3.10
N LEU A 81 12.39 -0.14 -2.27
CA LEU A 81 12.93 -0.15 -0.90
C LEU A 81 14.45 0.08 -0.89
N ILE A 82 15.18 -0.65 -1.74
CA ILE A 82 16.65 -0.60 -1.82
C ILE A 82 17.11 0.70 -2.48
N ALA A 83 16.54 1.06 -3.62
CA ALA A 83 16.94 2.22 -4.41
C ALA A 83 16.69 3.53 -3.68
N ASN A 84 15.55 3.65 -2.99
CA ASN A 84 15.25 4.84 -2.19
C ASN A 84 15.81 4.77 -0.76
N ARG A 85 16.48 3.67 -0.39
CA ARG A 85 17.03 3.42 0.96
C ARG A 85 16.00 3.65 2.07
N ASN A 86 14.73 3.34 1.81
CA ASN A 86 13.64 3.61 2.74
C ASN A 86 13.56 2.47 3.77
N VAL A 87 14.16 2.66 4.93
CA VAL A 87 14.15 1.66 6.02
C VAL A 87 13.12 1.98 7.11
N SER A 88 12.09 2.76 6.79
CA SER A 88 11.02 3.05 7.75
C SER A 88 10.28 1.77 8.15
N PRO A 89 9.74 1.67 9.39
CA PRO A 89 8.99 0.51 9.83
C PRO A 89 7.83 0.14 8.88
N VAL A 90 7.15 1.15 8.33
CA VAL A 90 6.09 0.98 7.33
C VAL A 90 6.62 0.32 6.05
N ALA A 91 7.75 0.81 5.54
CA ALA A 91 8.37 0.26 4.34
C ALA A 91 8.88 -1.17 4.56
N LEU A 92 9.41 -1.48 5.75
CA LEU A 92 9.82 -2.83 6.12
C LEU A 92 8.65 -3.81 6.20
N ILE A 93 7.51 -3.40 6.76
CA ILE A 93 6.28 -4.22 6.78
C ILE A 93 5.80 -4.47 5.33
N GLY A 94 5.79 -3.43 4.50
CA GLY A 94 5.45 -3.56 3.08
C GLY A 94 6.39 -4.52 2.34
N GLY A 95 7.69 -4.41 2.56
CA GLY A 95 8.72 -5.29 2.00
C GLY A 95 8.54 -6.75 2.45
N ALA A 96 8.29 -6.98 3.73
CA ALA A 96 7.99 -8.31 4.25
C ALA A 96 6.73 -8.91 3.61
N GLY A 97 5.68 -8.10 3.42
CA GLY A 97 4.47 -8.49 2.70
C GLY A 97 4.74 -8.84 1.23
N ALA A 98 5.64 -8.11 0.56
CA ALA A 98 6.06 -8.41 -0.80
C ALA A 98 6.82 -9.75 -0.88
N ILE A 99 7.76 -9.99 0.04
CA ILE A 99 8.49 -11.28 0.13
C ILE A 99 7.52 -12.44 0.35
N PHE A 100 6.57 -12.29 1.30
CA PHE A 100 5.55 -13.31 1.57
C PHE A 100 4.72 -13.62 0.32
N SER A 101 4.33 -12.58 -0.43
CA SER A 101 3.60 -12.73 -1.70
C SER A 101 4.43 -13.46 -2.77
N GLY A 102 5.71 -13.12 -2.88
CA GLY A 102 6.64 -13.78 -3.80
C GLY A 102 6.83 -15.26 -3.45
N ALA A 103 6.93 -15.60 -2.16
CA ALA A 103 7.00 -16.98 -1.71
C ALA A 103 5.72 -17.76 -2.06
N LEU A 104 4.55 -17.16 -1.85
CA LEU A 104 3.26 -17.77 -2.20
C LEU A 104 3.07 -18.00 -3.70
N ALA A 105 3.75 -17.23 -4.56
CA ALA A 105 3.69 -17.46 -6.01
C ALA A 105 4.19 -18.86 -6.41
N PHE A 106 5.10 -19.45 -5.63
CA PHE A 106 5.61 -20.81 -5.88
C PHE A 106 4.71 -21.91 -5.29
N TRP A 107 3.66 -21.54 -4.55
CA TRP A 107 2.67 -22.49 -4.09
C TRP A 107 1.58 -22.69 -5.16
N TYR A 108 1.74 -23.75 -5.95
CA TYR A 108 0.87 -24.07 -7.08
C TYR A 108 -0.39 -24.78 -6.59
N VAL A 109 -1.50 -24.04 -6.57
CA VAL A 109 -2.82 -24.51 -6.12
C VAL A 109 -3.91 -23.86 -6.97
N ASP A 110 -5.04 -24.55 -7.08
CA ASP A 110 -6.29 -24.11 -7.72
C ASP A 110 -7.47 -24.23 -6.73
N GLY A 111 -8.66 -23.84 -7.21
CA GLY A 111 -9.92 -23.92 -6.45
C GLY A 111 -9.88 -23.22 -5.09
N PHE A 112 -10.28 -23.94 -4.04
CA PHE A 112 -10.35 -23.38 -2.68
C PHE A 112 -9.00 -22.88 -2.17
N TRP A 113 -7.92 -23.65 -2.37
CA TRP A 113 -6.60 -23.27 -1.89
C TRP A 113 -6.04 -22.06 -2.63
N TYR A 114 -6.37 -21.90 -3.92
CA TYR A 114 -6.05 -20.67 -4.64
C TYR A 114 -6.75 -19.45 -4.05
N ALA A 115 -8.05 -19.55 -3.76
CA ALA A 115 -8.82 -18.46 -3.18
C ALA A 115 -8.24 -17.97 -1.84
N ILE A 116 -7.86 -18.92 -0.97
CA ILE A 116 -7.19 -18.62 0.30
C ILE A 116 -5.80 -18.03 0.07
N LYS A 117 -5.01 -18.59 -0.87
CA LYS A 117 -3.67 -18.10 -1.22
C LYS A 117 -3.70 -16.65 -1.69
N ASP A 118 -4.62 -16.29 -2.58
CA ASP A 118 -4.72 -14.95 -3.16
C ASP A 118 -5.04 -13.89 -2.09
N SER A 119 -5.80 -14.29 -1.06
CA SER A 119 -6.20 -13.42 0.05
C SER A 119 -5.26 -13.50 1.26
N ALA A 120 -4.22 -14.32 1.21
CA ALA A 120 -3.33 -14.59 2.33
C ALA A 120 -2.65 -13.33 2.87
N ARG A 121 -2.37 -12.34 2.01
CA ARG A 121 -1.80 -11.06 2.44
C ARG A 121 -2.74 -10.31 3.39
N SER A 122 -4.03 -10.22 3.06
CA SER A 122 -5.02 -9.57 3.92
C SER A 122 -5.21 -10.33 5.23
N TYR A 123 -5.20 -11.67 5.19
CA TYR A 123 -5.26 -12.47 6.41
C TYR A 123 -4.06 -12.24 7.32
N LEU A 124 -2.86 -12.22 6.74
CA LEU A 124 -1.63 -11.94 7.48
C LEU A 124 -1.63 -10.52 8.05
N THR A 125 -1.96 -9.51 7.24
CA THR A 125 -2.01 -8.11 7.67
C THR A 125 -3.03 -7.92 8.79
N GLY A 126 -4.27 -8.40 8.61
CA GLY A 126 -5.30 -8.34 9.65
C GLY A 126 -4.87 -9.02 10.95
N LEU A 127 -4.28 -10.22 10.87
CA LEU A 127 -3.80 -10.92 12.06
C LEU A 127 -2.65 -10.16 12.76
N LEU A 128 -1.68 -9.63 12.02
CA LEU A 128 -0.59 -8.83 12.58
C LEU A 128 -1.11 -7.57 13.27
N PHE A 129 -2.11 -6.90 12.69
CA PHE A 129 -2.74 -5.75 13.32
C PHE A 129 -3.49 -6.14 14.60
N LEU A 130 -4.27 -7.23 14.60
CA LEU A 130 -4.95 -7.71 15.81
C LEU A 130 -3.95 -8.08 16.92
N ILE A 131 -2.89 -8.80 16.59
CA ILE A 131 -1.82 -9.15 17.55
C ILE A 131 -1.20 -7.86 18.10
N SER A 132 -0.88 -6.89 17.24
CA SER A 132 -0.28 -5.62 17.66
C SER A 132 -1.19 -4.81 18.57
N ALA A 133 -2.51 -4.87 18.38
CA ALA A 133 -3.48 -4.17 19.20
C ALA A 133 -3.52 -4.70 20.65
N ALA A 134 -3.09 -5.94 20.89
CA ALA A 134 -2.91 -6.51 22.22
C ALA A 134 -1.57 -6.11 22.88
N THR A 135 -0.70 -5.39 22.17
CA THR A 135 0.59 -4.89 22.69
C THR A 135 0.52 -3.40 23.06
N SER A 136 1.58 -2.88 23.66
CA SER A 136 1.72 -1.44 23.94
C SER A 136 1.96 -0.57 22.69
N VAL A 137 2.18 -1.19 21.53
CA VAL A 137 2.49 -0.49 20.26
C VAL A 137 1.58 -1.04 19.16
N PRO A 138 0.30 -0.61 19.12
CA PRO A 138 -0.60 -0.98 18.04
C PRO A 138 -0.03 -0.52 16.69
N LEU A 139 -0.12 -1.36 15.65
CA LEU A 139 0.52 -1.09 14.37
C LEU A 139 0.04 0.23 13.76
N PHE A 140 -1.22 0.62 13.93
CA PHE A 140 -1.71 1.89 13.39
C PHE A 140 -0.95 3.11 13.96
N ARG A 141 -0.48 3.03 15.21
CA ARG A 141 0.42 4.04 15.78
C ARG A 141 1.74 4.11 15.02
N VAL A 142 2.33 2.97 14.66
CA VAL A 142 3.58 2.91 13.89
C VAL A 142 3.43 3.61 12.54
N PHE A 143 2.28 3.46 11.88
CA PHE A 143 1.98 4.16 10.63
C PHE A 143 1.87 5.68 10.82
N LEU A 144 1.17 6.14 11.86
CA LEU A 144 1.07 7.57 12.18
C LEU A 144 2.42 8.16 12.62
N ASP A 145 3.20 7.41 13.40
CA ASP A 145 4.56 7.79 13.80
C ASP A 145 5.46 7.98 12.57
N ALA A 146 5.38 7.07 11.60
CA ALA A 146 6.13 7.19 10.35
C ALA A 146 5.64 8.37 9.49
N ALA A 147 4.34 8.61 9.43
CA ALA A 147 3.77 9.76 8.73
C ALA A 147 4.22 11.10 9.36
N SER A 148 4.41 11.14 10.68
CA SER A 148 4.87 12.33 11.40
C SER A 148 6.35 12.71 11.15
N ILE A 149 7.12 11.89 10.42
CA ILE A 149 8.54 12.16 10.19
C ILE A 149 8.79 13.46 9.43
N GLY A 150 7.86 13.84 8.54
CA GLY A 150 7.94 15.08 7.76
C GLY A 150 7.45 16.33 8.49
N GLU A 151 6.93 16.20 9.72
CA GLU A 151 6.42 17.33 10.49
C GLU A 151 7.56 18.20 11.03
N LYS A 152 7.24 19.46 11.37
CA LYS A 152 8.19 20.32 12.10
C LYS A 152 8.49 19.70 13.47
N PRO A 153 9.68 19.93 14.06
CA PRO A 153 10.05 19.30 15.33
C PRO A 153 9.07 19.55 16.48
N GLU A 154 8.55 20.78 16.60
CA GLU A 154 7.56 21.18 17.60
C GLU A 154 6.21 20.47 17.42
N ASP A 155 5.71 20.45 16.18
CA ASP A 155 4.47 19.78 15.79
C ASP A 155 4.57 18.28 16.04
N ARG A 156 5.71 17.68 15.66
CA ARG A 156 5.98 16.26 15.89
C ARG A 156 6.01 15.93 17.37
N ALA A 157 6.60 16.78 18.20
CA ALA A 157 6.60 16.57 19.65
C ALA A 157 5.17 16.52 20.21
N ALA A 158 4.30 17.44 19.78
CA ALA A 158 2.89 17.46 20.14
C ALA A 158 2.15 16.19 19.66
N THR A 159 2.33 15.79 18.40
CA THR A 159 1.82 14.54 17.82
C THR A 159 2.23 13.32 18.65
N GLN A 160 3.52 13.23 19.00
CA GLN A 160 4.09 12.13 19.78
C GLN A 160 3.64 12.12 21.25
N GLN A 161 3.39 13.28 21.84
CA GLN A 161 2.83 13.40 23.18
C GLN A 161 1.36 13.00 23.19
N ALA A 162 0.58 13.47 22.21
CA ALA A 162 -0.84 13.10 22.07
C ALA A 162 -1.02 11.59 21.91
N MET A 163 -0.21 10.91 21.10
CA MET A 163 -0.30 9.45 20.94
C MET A 163 0.10 8.63 22.19
N ARG A 164 0.77 9.26 23.17
CA ARG A 164 1.07 8.65 24.48
C ARG A 164 -0.04 8.87 25.51
N ASP A 165 -0.95 9.81 25.28
CA ASP A 165 -2.09 10.03 26.17
C ASP A 165 -2.94 8.74 26.25
N PRO A 166 -3.33 8.27 27.45
CA PRO A 166 -4.08 7.02 27.60
C PRO A 166 -5.42 7.00 26.84
N GLY A 167 -6.10 8.14 26.72
CA GLY A 167 -7.36 8.27 25.99
C GLY A 167 -7.15 8.12 24.48
N VAL A 168 -6.14 8.80 23.94
CA VAL A 168 -5.76 8.69 22.52
C VAL A 168 -5.21 7.31 22.19
N HIS A 169 -4.43 6.71 23.09
CA HIS A 169 -3.89 5.36 22.92
C HIS A 169 -5.01 4.32 22.78
N ARG A 170 -6.09 4.42 23.56
CA ARG A 170 -7.28 3.57 23.37
C ARG A 170 -7.92 3.76 21.99
N GLY A 171 -7.95 5.00 21.49
CA GLY A 171 -8.36 5.30 20.11
C GLY A 171 -7.46 4.63 19.06
N LEU A 172 -6.14 4.63 19.27
CA LEU A 172 -5.17 3.94 18.41
C LEU A 172 -5.37 2.42 18.39
N VAL A 173 -5.59 1.82 19.56
CA VAL A 173 -5.90 0.38 19.69
C VAL A 173 -7.20 0.06 18.95
N LEU A 174 -8.27 0.82 19.20
CA LEU A 174 -9.57 0.59 18.56
C LEU A 174 -9.49 0.79 17.04
N GLY A 175 -8.78 1.82 16.57
CA GLY A 175 -8.54 2.04 15.15
C GLY A 175 -7.76 0.90 14.51
N THR A 176 -6.77 0.35 15.21
CA THR A 176 -6.00 -0.83 14.76
C THR A 176 -6.88 -2.06 14.63
N VAL A 177 -7.74 -2.32 15.62
CA VAL A 177 -8.69 -3.45 15.58
C VAL A 177 -9.69 -3.28 14.44
N VAL A 178 -10.27 -2.09 14.28
CA VAL A 178 -11.25 -1.84 13.21
C VAL A 178 -10.61 -1.97 11.82
N PHE A 179 -9.42 -1.41 11.61
CA PHE A 179 -8.68 -1.61 10.37
C PHE A 179 -8.44 -3.10 10.10
N ALA A 180 -7.99 -3.85 11.11
CA ALA A 180 -7.73 -5.27 10.99
C ALA A 180 -8.98 -6.07 10.58
N LEU A 181 -10.11 -5.80 11.23
CA LEU A 181 -11.38 -6.46 10.91
C LEU A 181 -11.84 -6.14 9.49
N VAL A 182 -11.71 -4.89 9.05
CA VAL A 182 -12.05 -4.49 7.68
C VAL A 182 -11.14 -5.19 6.66
N ASP A 183 -9.83 -5.27 6.93
CA ASP A 183 -8.88 -5.95 6.04
C ASP A 183 -9.14 -7.47 5.96
N LEU A 184 -9.43 -8.12 7.09
CA LEU A 184 -9.83 -9.52 7.14
C LEU A 184 -11.12 -9.78 6.36
N LEU A 185 -12.15 -8.93 6.54
CA LEU A 185 -13.39 -9.01 5.78
C LEU A 185 -13.14 -8.81 4.29
N GLY A 186 -12.26 -7.88 3.91
CA GLY A 186 -11.81 -7.69 2.54
C GLY A 186 -11.17 -8.95 1.95
N GLY A 187 -10.29 -9.62 2.72
CA GLY A 187 -9.71 -10.90 2.35
C GLY A 187 -10.74 -12.02 2.17
N VAL A 188 -11.76 -12.07 3.03
CA VAL A 188 -12.86 -13.03 2.89
C VAL A 188 -13.66 -12.77 1.62
N VAL A 189 -14.04 -11.52 1.35
CA VAL A 189 -14.76 -11.14 0.13
C VAL A 189 -13.95 -11.52 -1.12
N ASN A 190 -12.65 -11.20 -1.12
CA ASN A 190 -11.76 -11.56 -2.22
C ASN A 190 -11.63 -13.08 -2.40
N SER A 191 -11.55 -13.85 -1.31
CA SER A 191 -11.53 -15.31 -1.36
C SER A 191 -12.81 -15.87 -1.95
N VAL A 192 -13.97 -15.39 -1.51
CA VAL A 192 -15.27 -15.83 -2.03
C VAL A 192 -15.35 -15.57 -3.54
N VAL A 193 -14.95 -14.38 -3.98
CA VAL A 193 -14.94 -14.02 -5.40
C VAL A 193 -13.99 -14.92 -6.20
N ASN A 194 -12.77 -15.15 -5.71
CA ASN A 194 -11.81 -16.04 -6.36
C ASN A 194 -12.31 -17.48 -6.41
N TYR A 195 -12.89 -18.00 -5.33
CA TYR A 195 -13.43 -19.35 -5.28
C TYR A 195 -14.57 -19.56 -6.29
N GLN A 196 -15.40 -18.54 -6.51
CA GLN A 196 -16.52 -18.60 -7.46
C GLN A 196 -16.09 -18.43 -8.92
N ARG A 197 -15.02 -17.66 -9.19
CA ARG A 197 -14.66 -17.25 -10.56
C ARG A 197 -13.39 -17.91 -11.12
N VAL A 198 -12.47 -18.34 -10.26
CA VAL A 198 -11.24 -19.03 -10.65
C VAL A 198 -11.44 -20.53 -10.47
N THR A 199 -12.16 -21.13 -11.40
CA THR A 199 -12.54 -22.55 -11.37
C THR A 199 -11.65 -23.42 -12.24
N ALA A 200 -10.86 -22.83 -13.13
CA ALA A 200 -9.96 -23.56 -14.01
C ALA A 200 -8.79 -24.19 -13.23
N LYS A 201 -8.19 -25.22 -13.83
CA LYS A 201 -7.05 -25.94 -13.26
C LYS A 201 -5.77 -25.10 -13.36
N PHE A 202 -4.94 -25.12 -12.32
CA PHE A 202 -3.66 -24.41 -12.34
C PHE A 202 -2.82 -24.79 -13.56
N GLY A 203 -2.21 -23.80 -14.20
CA GLY A 203 -1.37 -23.97 -15.39
C GLY A 203 -2.12 -24.00 -16.72
N THR A 204 -3.44 -23.81 -16.74
CA THR A 204 -4.23 -23.66 -17.98
C THR A 204 -4.34 -22.19 -18.39
N ASP A 205 -4.64 -21.93 -19.66
CA ASP A 205 -4.87 -20.57 -20.16
C ASP A 205 -6.07 -19.92 -19.46
N ASP A 206 -7.15 -20.70 -19.29
CA ASP A 206 -8.35 -20.27 -18.60
C ASP A 206 -8.08 -19.84 -17.16
N PHE A 207 -7.16 -20.53 -16.46
CA PHE A 207 -6.78 -20.14 -15.10
C PHE A 207 -6.14 -18.75 -15.08
N ASN A 208 -5.16 -18.49 -15.95
CA ASN A 208 -4.53 -17.19 -16.04
C ASN A 208 -5.53 -16.09 -16.45
N ALA A 209 -6.42 -16.38 -17.40
CA ALA A 209 -7.46 -15.47 -17.85
C ALA A 209 -8.45 -15.12 -16.73
N GLN A 210 -8.91 -16.11 -15.96
CA GLN A 210 -9.82 -15.93 -14.83
C GLN A 210 -9.19 -15.08 -13.74
N ILE A 211 -7.90 -15.31 -13.42
CA ILE A 211 -7.16 -14.48 -12.46
C ILE A 211 -7.07 -13.04 -12.93
N ALA A 212 -6.69 -12.81 -14.19
CA ALA A 212 -6.60 -11.48 -14.75
C ALA A 212 -7.95 -10.73 -14.66
N ALA A 213 -9.05 -11.43 -14.97
CA ALA A 213 -10.40 -10.89 -14.88
C ALA A 213 -10.82 -10.59 -13.43
N VAL A 214 -10.59 -11.51 -12.49
CA VAL A 214 -10.92 -11.30 -11.07
C VAL A 214 -10.12 -10.14 -10.49
N ASN A 215 -8.81 -10.07 -10.76
CA ASN A 215 -7.95 -8.98 -10.30
C ASN A 215 -8.41 -7.62 -10.83
N ALA A 216 -8.79 -7.55 -12.12
CA ALA A 216 -9.33 -6.32 -12.70
C ALA A 216 -10.65 -5.90 -12.03
N VAL A 217 -11.58 -6.83 -11.83
CA VAL A 217 -12.88 -6.57 -11.19
C VAL A 217 -12.74 -6.19 -9.72
N MET A 218 -11.86 -6.87 -8.98
CA MET A 218 -11.65 -6.64 -7.55
C MET A 218 -10.78 -5.41 -7.26
N ARG A 219 -10.12 -4.82 -8.25
CA ARG A 219 -9.21 -3.68 -8.04
C ARG A 219 -9.87 -2.49 -7.38
N VAL A 220 -11.06 -2.11 -7.86
CA VAL A 220 -11.79 -0.95 -7.31
C VAL A 220 -12.47 -1.31 -5.98
N PRO A 221 -13.24 -2.41 -5.86
CA PRO A 221 -13.81 -2.83 -4.58
C PRO A 221 -12.76 -3.01 -3.47
N GLY A 222 -11.64 -3.67 -3.77
CA GLY A 222 -10.56 -3.88 -2.80
C GLY A 222 -9.93 -2.56 -2.34
N LEU A 223 -9.73 -1.60 -3.26
CA LEU A 223 -9.28 -0.26 -2.90
C LEU A 223 -10.28 0.46 -1.98
N VAL A 224 -11.56 0.40 -2.30
CA VAL A 224 -12.62 1.03 -1.48
C VAL A 224 -12.66 0.43 -0.08
N ILE A 225 -12.58 -0.89 0.05
CA ILE A 225 -12.53 -1.57 1.36
C ILE A 225 -11.30 -1.11 2.16
N SER A 226 -10.12 -1.08 1.52
CA SER A 226 -8.89 -0.62 2.18
C SER A 226 -8.99 0.83 2.67
N LEU A 227 -9.48 1.73 1.81
CA LEU A 227 -9.69 3.14 2.16
C LEU A 227 -10.73 3.31 3.27
N ALA A 228 -11.80 2.52 3.26
CA ALA A 228 -12.79 2.53 4.32
C ALA A 228 -12.19 2.09 5.66
N GLY A 229 -11.34 1.06 5.67
CA GLY A 229 -10.62 0.61 6.86
C GLY A 229 -9.68 1.67 7.43
N VAL A 230 -8.85 2.28 6.58
CA VAL A 230 -7.96 3.38 6.98
C VAL A 230 -8.77 4.58 7.48
N GLY A 231 -9.81 4.99 6.74
CA GLY A 231 -10.67 6.12 7.09
C GLY A 231 -11.38 5.91 8.44
N ALA A 232 -11.90 4.71 8.69
CA ALA A 232 -12.53 4.37 9.96
C ALA A 232 -11.52 4.41 11.12
N ALA A 233 -10.31 3.88 10.91
CA ALA A 233 -9.26 3.93 11.93
C ALA A 233 -8.82 5.36 12.24
N ILE A 234 -8.57 6.19 11.21
CA ILE A 234 -8.26 7.62 11.38
C ILE A 234 -9.39 8.32 12.14
N TRP A 235 -10.64 8.09 11.76
CA TRP A 235 -11.79 8.71 12.40
C TRP A 235 -11.86 8.39 13.91
N LEU A 236 -11.60 7.14 14.30
CA LEU A 236 -11.57 6.72 15.70
C LEU A 236 -10.46 7.39 16.51
N VAL A 237 -9.25 7.45 15.94
CA VAL A 237 -8.11 8.12 16.58
C VAL A 237 -8.39 9.62 16.70
N GLN A 238 -8.86 10.24 15.63
CA GLN A 238 -9.19 11.66 15.58
C GLN A 238 -10.29 12.02 16.59
N ARG A 239 -11.30 11.16 16.75
CA ARG A 239 -12.34 11.31 17.78
C ARG A 239 -11.75 11.28 19.19
N ALA A 240 -10.79 10.40 19.45
CA ALA A 240 -10.11 10.32 20.75
C ALA A 240 -9.24 11.56 21.03
N VAL A 241 -8.53 12.06 20.01
CA VAL A 241 -7.76 13.32 20.06
C VAL A 241 -8.67 14.50 20.38
N GLN A 242 -9.80 14.62 19.67
CA GLN A 242 -10.76 15.70 19.91
C GLN A 242 -11.40 15.63 21.29
N ALA A 243 -11.68 14.42 21.79
CA ALA A 243 -12.18 14.24 23.14
C ALA A 243 -11.17 14.69 24.22
N ARG A 244 -9.87 14.53 23.97
CA ARG A 244 -8.80 14.89 24.91
C ARG A 244 -8.36 16.35 24.83
N TYR A 245 -8.24 16.88 23.61
CA TYR A 245 -7.61 18.17 23.33
C TYR A 245 -8.59 19.23 22.82
N GLY A 246 -9.81 18.85 22.44
CA GLY A 246 -10.85 19.75 21.93
C GLY A 246 -11.13 19.56 20.44
N THR A 247 -12.27 20.07 19.96
CA THR A 247 -12.77 19.84 18.59
C THR A 247 -11.84 20.35 17.48
N GLY A 248 -11.03 21.37 17.76
CA GLY A 248 -10.05 21.93 16.83
C GLY A 248 -8.74 21.12 16.73
N ALA A 249 -8.47 20.18 17.64
CA ALA A 249 -7.25 19.39 17.65
C ALA A 249 -7.29 18.28 16.58
N SER A 250 -6.21 18.07 15.84
CA SER A 250 -6.13 17.05 14.79
C SER A 250 -4.72 16.49 14.62
N LEU A 251 -4.59 15.17 14.55
CA LEU A 251 -3.31 14.53 14.21
C LEU A 251 -2.96 14.70 12.73
N LEU A 252 -3.96 14.95 11.88
CA LEU A 252 -3.73 15.22 10.44
C LEU A 252 -3.31 16.67 10.20
N GLU A 253 -3.52 17.54 11.20
CA GLU A 253 -3.10 18.94 11.16
C GLU A 253 -2.29 19.26 12.44
N PRO A 254 -1.03 18.80 12.50
CA PRO A 254 -0.20 18.83 13.71
C PRO A 254 -0.09 20.22 14.37
N ALA A 255 -0.03 21.29 13.56
CA ALA A 255 -0.01 22.66 14.05
C ALA A 255 -1.27 23.04 14.87
N ARG A 256 -2.45 22.52 14.50
CA ARG A 256 -3.69 22.73 15.26
C ARG A 256 -3.68 21.95 16.57
N LEU A 257 -3.14 20.73 16.56
CA LEU A 257 -2.94 19.94 17.78
C LEU A 257 -1.98 20.65 18.75
N ALA A 258 -0.82 21.12 18.27
CA ALA A 258 0.14 21.85 19.08
C ALA A 258 -0.45 23.15 19.65
N ALA A 259 -1.26 23.88 18.89
CA ALA A 259 -1.99 25.04 19.40
C ALA A 259 -2.98 24.65 20.52
N ALA A 260 -3.80 23.62 20.31
CA ALA A 260 -4.77 23.15 21.30
C ALA A 260 -4.10 22.63 22.59
N MET A 261 -2.91 22.04 22.49
CA MET A 261 -2.12 21.61 23.65
C MET A 261 -1.53 22.80 24.42
N ARG A 262 -1.03 23.82 23.72
CA ARG A 262 -0.53 25.07 24.35
C ARG A 262 -1.62 25.82 25.11
N GLU A 263 -2.83 25.92 24.54
CA GLU A 263 -3.99 26.53 25.22
C GLU A 263 -4.35 25.84 26.54
N ARG A 264 -3.97 24.56 26.68
CA ARG A 264 -4.18 23.76 27.89
C ARG A 264 -2.95 23.71 28.81
N GLY A 265 -1.86 24.38 28.45
CA GLY A 265 -0.60 24.38 29.22
C GLY A 265 0.22 23.09 29.10
N GLU A 266 0.03 22.33 28.02
CA GLU A 266 0.66 21.02 27.79
C GLU A 266 1.68 21.01 26.62
N GLY A 267 2.07 22.19 26.12
CA GLY A 267 2.93 22.34 24.93
C GLY A 267 4.37 22.79 25.22
#